data_AF-A0A921TA66-F1
#
_entry.id   AF-A0A921TA66-F1
#
_cell.length_a   1.000
_cell.length_b   1.000
_cell.length_c   1.000
_cell.angle_alpha   90.00
_cell.angle_beta   90.00
_cell.angle_gamma   90.00
#
_symmetry.space_group_name_H-M   'P 1'
#
loop_
_entity.id
_entity.type
_entity.pdbx_description
1 polymer ?
#
loop_
_entity_poly.entity_id
_entity_poly.type
_entity_poly.pdbx_seq_one_letter_code
_entity_poly.pdbx_strand_id
1 'polypeptide(L)'
;MSEITRAAIGMPFSMAMESELSRRQFHSIAQALLAERDRLRAEVSGLRTGYEAYEQVNAELKAENERLRQIVSDSATSCGAAVSVECSLDFMAHLPVEIFSVISKLRNALMECTNSLQGEMLQKFGGQLPEDMHPVTRREYDRDIAEVSGYRAALGQGEQP
;
A
#
# COMPACT_ATOMS: atom_id res chain seq x y z
N MET A 1 -19.25 24.98 -36.61
CA MET A 1 -19.90 24.99 -37.93
C MET A 1 -19.70 26.35 -38.57
N SER A 2 -19.12 26.40 -39.77
CA SER A 2 -18.95 27.63 -40.56
C SER A 2 -20.30 28.15 -41.08
N GLU A 3 -20.45 29.47 -41.23
CA GLU A 3 -21.67 30.11 -41.78
C GLU A 3 -22.01 29.59 -43.19
N ILE A 4 -20.99 29.26 -43.98
CA ILE A 4 -21.11 28.70 -45.34
C ILE A 4 -21.80 27.32 -45.31
N THR A 5 -21.46 26.50 -44.32
CA THR A 5 -22.03 25.16 -44.13
C THR A 5 -23.51 25.25 -43.75
N ARG A 6 -23.87 26.22 -42.90
CA ARG A 6 -25.26 26.47 -42.49
C ARG A 6 -26.11 26.96 -43.66
N ALA A 7 -25.57 27.87 -44.48
CA ALA A 7 -26.23 28.37 -45.68
C ALA A 7 -26.47 27.27 -46.73
N ALA A 8 -25.52 26.35 -46.92
CA ALA A 8 -25.65 25.24 -47.86
C ALA A 8 -26.72 24.21 -47.43
N ILE A 9 -26.85 23.92 -46.13
CA ILE A 9 -27.86 23.00 -45.59
C ILE A 9 -29.28 23.57 -45.72
N GLY A 10 -29.43 24.90 -45.65
CA GLY A 10 -30.73 25.59 -45.76
C GLY A 10 -31.12 26.01 -47.19
N MET A 11 -30.29 25.74 -48.20
CA MET A 11 -30.52 26.19 -49.57
C MET A 11 -31.59 25.33 -50.27
N PRO A 12 -32.63 25.93 -50.89
CA PRO A 12 -33.60 25.17 -51.68
C PRO A 12 -32.93 24.42 -52.83
N PHE A 13 -33.31 23.16 -53.04
CA PHE A 13 -32.72 22.28 -54.06
C PHE A 13 -32.77 22.88 -55.48
N SER A 14 -33.85 23.60 -55.80
CA SER A 14 -34.02 24.29 -57.08
C SER A 14 -32.93 25.34 -57.33
N MET A 15 -32.54 26.08 -56.29
CA MET A 15 -31.52 27.14 -56.34
C MET A 15 -30.10 26.55 -56.33
N ALA A 16 -29.88 25.44 -55.60
CA ALA A 16 -28.62 24.72 -55.61
C ALA A 16 -28.30 24.10 -56.98
N MET A 17 -29.32 23.80 -57.79
CA MET A 17 -29.19 23.13 -59.09
C MET A 17 -29.28 24.07 -60.31
N GLU A 18 -29.54 25.36 -60.09
CA GLU A 18 -29.85 26.35 -61.14
C GLU A 18 -28.69 26.60 -62.12
N SER A 19 -27.44 26.55 -61.65
CA SER A 19 -26.25 26.77 -62.48
C SER A 19 -25.20 25.67 -62.29
N GLU A 20 -24.31 25.48 -63.27
CA GLU A 20 -23.19 24.52 -63.12
C GLU A 20 -22.27 24.85 -61.94
N LEU A 21 -22.05 26.15 -61.68
CA LEU A 21 -21.23 26.60 -60.57
C LEU A 21 -21.88 26.25 -59.23
N SER A 22 -23.18 26.52 -59.09
CA SER A 22 -23.98 26.20 -57.90
C SER A 22 -23.95 24.69 -57.62
N ARG A 23 -24.10 23.85 -58.66
CA ARG A 23 -24.04 22.39 -58.57
C ARG A 23 -22.69 21.90 -58.05
N ARG A 24 -21.59 22.40 -58.62
CA ARG A 24 -20.22 22.02 -58.20
C ARG A 24 -19.94 22.42 -56.75
N GLN A 25 -20.34 23.63 -56.35
CA GLN A 25 -20.17 24.11 -54.99
C GLN A 25 -20.99 23.28 -53.99
N PHE A 26 -22.25 22.99 -54.31
CA PHE A 26 -23.12 22.15 -53.48
C PHE A 26 -22.54 20.74 -53.32
N HIS A 27 -22.09 20.11 -54.41
CA HIS A 27 -21.45 18.80 -54.35
C HIS A 27 -20.16 18.80 -53.53
N SER A 28 -19.32 19.83 -53.69
CA SER A 28 -18.08 19.97 -52.91
C SER A 28 -18.35 20.11 -51.41
N ILE A 29 -19.34 20.92 -51.03
CA ILE A 29 -19.71 21.12 -49.63
C ILE A 29 -20.35 19.86 -49.05
N ALA A 30 -21.23 19.19 -49.81
CA ALA A 30 -21.85 17.94 -49.40
C ALA A 30 -20.80 16.83 -49.17
N GLN A 31 -19.80 16.73 -50.04
CA GLN A 31 -18.68 15.77 -49.87
C GLN A 31 -17.85 16.09 -48.62
N ALA A 32 -17.54 17.37 -48.37
CA ALA A 32 -16.82 17.77 -47.16
C ALA A 32 -17.62 17.44 -45.88
N LEU A 33 -18.93 17.67 -45.88
CA LEU A 33 -19.82 17.34 -44.77
C LEU A 33 -19.91 15.82 -44.52
N LEU A 34 -19.97 15.01 -45.59
CA LEU A 34 -19.97 13.56 -45.47
C LEU A 34 -18.66 13.06 -44.85
N ALA A 35 -17.51 13.60 -45.29
CA ALA A 35 -16.21 13.26 -44.72
C ALA A 35 -16.10 13.67 -43.25
N GLU A 36 -16.59 14.86 -42.87
CA GLU A 36 -16.61 15.32 -41.49
C GLU A 36 -17.52 14.45 -40.61
N ARG A 37 -18.72 14.09 -41.10
CA ARG A 37 -19.62 13.15 -40.42
C ARG A 37 -18.94 11.80 -40.19
N ASP A 38 -18.27 11.26 -41.19
CA ASP A 38 -17.63 9.94 -41.10
C ASP A 38 -16.45 9.97 -40.12
N ARG A 39 -15.68 11.06 -40.12
CA ARG A 39 -14.64 11.31 -39.11
C ARG A 39 -15.23 11.37 -37.69
N LEU A 40 -16.29 12.16 -37.49
CA LEU A 40 -16.93 12.29 -36.17
C LEU A 40 -17.54 10.97 -35.70
N ARG A 41 -18.11 10.17 -36.61
CA ARG A 41 -18.60 8.82 -36.28
C ARG A 41 -17.48 7.89 -35.84
N ALA A 42 -16.34 7.94 -36.51
CA ALA A 42 -15.17 7.16 -36.11
C ALA A 42 -14.65 7.60 -34.72
N GLU A 43 -14.58 8.90 -34.46
CA GLU A 43 -14.17 9.46 -33.17
C GLU A 43 -15.14 9.06 -32.04
N VAL A 44 -16.45 9.19 -32.27
CA VAL A 44 -17.48 8.75 -31.31
C VAL A 44 -17.38 7.25 -31.06
N SER A 45 -17.14 6.43 -32.09
CA SER A 45 -16.94 5.00 -31.91
C SER A 45 -15.72 4.70 -31.03
N GLY A 46 -14.59 5.37 -31.28
CA GLY A 46 -13.38 5.22 -30.49
C GLY A 46 -13.56 5.64 -29.02
N LEU A 47 -14.24 6.78 -28.81
CA LEU A 47 -14.57 7.25 -27.46
C LEU A 47 -15.47 6.27 -26.70
N ARG A 48 -16.49 5.69 -27.36
CA ARG A 48 -17.36 4.69 -26.74
C ARG A 48 -16.59 3.46 -26.31
N THR A 49 -15.74 2.92 -27.18
CA THR A 49 -14.90 1.77 -26.84
C THR A 49 -13.91 2.09 -25.71
N GLY A 50 -13.34 3.29 -25.71
CA GLY A 50 -12.46 3.75 -24.63
C GLY A 50 -13.19 3.87 -23.29
N TYR A 51 -14.43 4.38 -23.30
CA TYR A 51 -15.26 4.50 -22.11
C TYR A 51 -15.70 3.13 -21.56
N GLU A 52 -16.05 2.18 -22.44
CA GLU A 52 -16.36 0.80 -22.05
C GLU A 52 -15.16 0.12 -21.38
N ALA A 53 -13.96 0.27 -21.94
CA ALA A 53 -12.74 -0.25 -21.32
C ALA A 53 -12.43 0.40 -19.97
N TYR A 54 -12.63 1.72 -19.87
CA TYR A 54 -12.49 2.44 -18.61
C TYR A 54 -13.45 1.95 -17.53
N GLU A 55 -14.73 1.74 -17.87
CA GLU A 55 -15.73 1.21 -16.94
C GLU A 55 -15.38 -0.21 -16.46
N GLN A 56 -14.86 -1.06 -17.34
CA GLN A 56 -14.36 -2.40 -16.95
C GLN A 56 -13.24 -2.30 -15.91
N VAL A 57 -12.22 -1.48 -16.15
CA VAL A 57 -11.11 -1.28 -15.22
C VAL A 57 -11.60 -0.69 -13.89
N ASN A 58 -12.54 0.26 -13.93
CA ASN A 58 -13.11 0.86 -12.73
C ASN A 58 -13.90 -0.18 -11.90
N ALA A 59 -14.63 -1.08 -12.54
CA ALA A 59 -15.32 -2.17 -11.87
C ALA A 59 -14.33 -3.14 -11.19
N GLU A 60 -13.25 -3.52 -11.87
CA GLU A 60 -12.19 -4.36 -11.32
C GLU A 60 -11.49 -3.70 -10.12
N LEU A 61 -11.14 -2.42 -10.23
CA LEU A 61 -10.51 -1.66 -9.15
C LEU A 61 -11.42 -1.56 -7.92
N LYS A 62 -12.73 -1.35 -8.10
CA LYS A 62 -13.70 -1.34 -7.00
C LYS A 62 -13.78 -2.70 -6.32
N ALA A 63 -13.80 -3.79 -7.10
CA ALA A 63 -13.82 -5.14 -6.55
C ALA A 63 -12.54 -5.46 -5.76
N GLU A 64 -11.37 -5.07 -6.27
CA GLU A 64 -10.11 -5.25 -5.54
C GLU A 64 -10.04 -4.39 -4.28
N ASN A 65 -10.55 -3.15 -4.32
CA ASN A 65 -10.61 -2.30 -3.13
C ASN A 65 -11.46 -2.93 -2.02
N GLU A 66 -12.61 -3.50 -2.37
CA GLU A 66 -13.48 -4.19 -1.43
C GLU A 66 -12.80 -5.44 -0.85
N ARG A 67 -12.12 -6.23 -1.69
CA ARG A 67 -11.34 -7.38 -1.26
C ARG A 67 -10.25 -6.98 -0.25
N LEU A 68 -9.53 -5.89 -0.50
CA LEU A 68 -8.51 -5.38 0.41
C LEU A 68 -9.10 -4.89 1.74
N ARG A 69 -10.25 -4.21 1.71
CA ARG A 69 -10.97 -3.80 2.92
C ARG A 69 -11.37 -5.00 3.77
N GLN A 70 -11.86 -6.07 3.13
CA GLN A 70 -12.20 -7.29 3.84
C GLN A 70 -10.97 -7.94 4.49
N ILE A 71 -9.85 -8.05 3.78
CA ILE A 71 -8.59 -8.61 4.33
C ILE A 71 -8.13 -7.82 5.56
N VAL A 72 -8.18 -6.49 5.49
CA VAL A 72 -7.80 -5.63 6.62
C VAL A 72 -8.74 -5.87 7.80
N SER A 73 -10.05 -5.92 7.56
CA SER A 73 -11.05 -6.16 8.61
C SER A 73 -10.91 -7.55 9.25
N ASP A 74 -10.67 -8.58 8.45
CA ASP A 74 -10.46 -9.96 8.93
C ASP A 74 -9.18 -10.04 9.77
N SER A 75 -8.11 -9.40 9.30
CA SER A 75 -6.84 -9.32 10.01
C SER A 75 -7.01 -8.61 11.36
N ALA A 76 -7.70 -7.46 11.39
CA ALA A 76 -7.98 -6.73 12.64
C ALA A 76 -8.80 -7.59 13.62
N THR A 77 -9.84 -8.26 13.12
CA THR A 77 -10.69 -9.17 13.92
C THR A 77 -9.88 -10.32 14.49
N SER A 78 -8.99 -10.94 13.69
CA SER A 78 -8.13 -12.04 14.14
C SER A 78 -7.15 -11.63 15.25
N CYS A 79 -6.72 -10.37 15.25
CA CYS A 79 -5.87 -9.79 16.28
C CYS A 79 -6.64 -9.31 17.53
N GLY A 80 -7.96 -9.58 17.61
CA GLY A 80 -8.82 -9.14 18.72
C GLY A 80 -9.19 -7.66 18.69
N ALA A 81 -8.83 -6.94 17.61
CA ALA A 81 -9.17 -5.55 17.43
C ALA A 81 -10.53 -5.45 16.72
N ALA A 82 -11.62 -5.41 17.49
CA ALA A 82 -12.97 -5.20 16.96
C ALA A 82 -13.19 -3.72 16.58
N VAL A 83 -12.51 -3.23 15.54
CA VAL A 83 -12.53 -1.81 15.14
C VAL A 83 -12.79 -1.64 13.64
N SER A 84 -13.39 -0.51 13.24
CA SER A 84 -13.67 -0.21 11.82
C SER A 84 -12.37 -0.12 10.98
N VAL A 85 -12.50 -0.25 9.66
CA VAL A 85 -11.37 -0.18 8.72
C VAL A 85 -10.64 1.17 8.82
N GLU A 86 -11.34 2.28 9.08
CA GLU A 86 -10.70 3.58 9.33
C GLU A 86 -9.88 3.58 10.63
N CYS A 87 -10.41 3.03 11.72
CA CYS A 87 -9.67 2.90 12.97
C CYS A 87 -8.46 1.96 12.87
N SER A 88 -8.50 1.00 11.93
CA SER A 88 -7.41 0.05 11.71
C SER A 88 -6.17 0.71 11.10
N LEU A 89 -6.32 1.70 10.21
CA LEU A 89 -5.17 2.38 9.59
C LEU A 89 -4.42 3.29 10.56
N ASP A 90 -5.13 4.08 11.37
CA ASP A 90 -4.53 4.90 12.42
C ASP A 90 -3.88 4.03 13.50
N PHE A 91 -4.54 2.94 13.89
CA PHE A 91 -3.96 1.94 14.80
C PHE A 91 -2.68 1.33 14.22
N MET A 92 -2.68 0.93 12.94
CA MET A 92 -1.51 0.37 12.26
C MET A 92 -0.36 1.37 12.13
N ALA A 93 -0.64 2.68 12.05
CA ALA A 93 0.39 3.71 12.07
C ALA A 93 1.10 3.80 13.44
N HIS A 94 0.37 3.56 14.53
CA HIS A 94 0.92 3.59 15.90
C HIS A 94 1.51 2.24 16.34
N LEU A 95 1.10 1.13 15.71
CA LEU A 95 1.48 -0.22 16.09
C LEU A 95 3.00 -0.46 16.14
N PRO A 96 3.84 0.01 15.20
CA PRO A 96 5.30 -0.15 15.28
C PRO A 96 5.90 0.49 16.54
N VAL A 97 5.40 1.66 16.93
CA VAL A 97 5.89 2.39 18.12
C VAL A 97 5.47 1.66 19.40
N GLU A 98 4.24 1.18 19.46
CA GLU A 98 3.74 0.38 20.60
C GLU A 98 4.48 -0.95 20.73
N ILE A 99 4.70 -1.67 19.61
CA ILE A 99 5.50 -2.91 19.60
C ILE A 99 6.92 -2.63 20.09
N PHE A 100 7.56 -1.56 19.59
CA PHE A 100 8.90 -1.17 20.03
C PHE A 100 8.92 -0.86 21.54
N SER A 101 7.92 -0.14 22.05
CA SER A 101 7.78 0.19 23.46
C SER A 101 7.65 -1.06 24.33
N VAL A 102 6.79 -2.01 23.95
CA VAL A 102 6.61 -3.28 24.66
C VAL A 102 7.87 -4.13 24.63
N ILE A 103 8.51 -4.29 23.45
CA ILE A 103 9.77 -5.03 23.32
C ILE A 103 10.86 -4.41 24.19
N SER A 104 10.97 -3.08 24.22
CA SER A 104 11.96 -2.37 25.04
C SER A 104 11.72 -2.62 26.53
N LYS A 105 10.46 -2.54 27.00
CA LYS A 105 10.11 -2.85 28.39
C LYS A 105 10.43 -4.30 28.76
N LEU A 106 10.08 -5.25 27.90
CA LEU A 106 10.38 -6.68 28.12
C LEU A 106 11.89 -6.94 28.16
N ARG A 107 12.66 -6.33 27.25
CA ARG A 107 14.12 -6.44 27.25
C ARG A 107 14.75 -5.89 28.54
N ASN A 108 14.27 -4.74 29.02
CA ASN A 108 14.74 -4.17 30.27
C ASN A 108 14.43 -5.10 31.46
N ALA A 109 13.20 -5.60 31.57
CA ALA A 109 12.82 -6.54 32.62
C ALA A 109 13.64 -7.85 32.57
N LEU A 110 13.89 -8.37 31.37
CA LEU A 110 14.76 -9.53 31.17
C LEU A 110 16.21 -9.25 31.58
N MET A 111 16.73 -8.07 31.27
CA MET A 111 18.06 -7.64 31.66
C MET A 111 18.19 -7.53 33.19
N GLU A 112 17.21 -6.93 33.85
CA GLU A 112 17.14 -6.86 35.32
C GLU A 112 17.11 -8.25 35.95
N CYS A 113 16.29 -9.16 35.43
CA CYS A 113 16.21 -10.54 35.89
C CYS A 113 17.57 -11.28 35.72
N THR A 114 18.21 -11.12 34.55
CA THR A 114 19.52 -11.71 34.26
C THR A 114 20.60 -11.19 35.20
N ASN A 115 20.58 -9.89 35.51
CA ASN A 115 21.49 -9.26 36.46
C ASN A 115 21.27 -9.78 37.89
N SER A 116 20.01 -9.94 38.30
CA SER A 116 19.65 -10.51 39.61
C SER A 116 20.18 -11.94 39.75
N LEU A 117 19.92 -12.80 38.75
CA LEU A 117 20.43 -14.18 38.74
C LEU A 117 21.95 -14.23 38.84
N GLN A 118 22.67 -13.37 38.11
CA GLN A 118 24.12 -13.31 38.24
C GLN A 118 24.58 -12.92 39.66
N GLY A 119 23.86 -12.00 40.31
CA GLY A 119 24.13 -11.61 41.70
C GLY A 119 23.92 -12.77 42.67
N GLU A 120 22.80 -13.49 42.56
CA GLU A 120 22.51 -14.69 43.36
C GLU A 120 23.58 -15.78 43.16
N MET A 121 24.04 -15.95 41.92
CA MET A 121 25.13 -16.86 41.60
C MET A 121 26.42 -16.46 42.32
N LEU A 122 26.80 -15.18 42.34
CA LEU A 122 27.99 -14.75 43.10
C LEU A 122 27.80 -14.95 44.62
N GLN A 123 26.61 -14.70 45.15
CA GLN A 123 26.31 -14.93 46.58
C GLN A 123 26.48 -16.41 46.98
N LYS A 124 26.06 -17.35 46.13
CA LYS A 124 26.27 -18.80 46.34
C LYS A 124 27.75 -19.14 46.58
N PHE A 125 28.67 -18.42 45.94
CA PHE A 125 30.12 -18.60 46.08
C PHE A 125 30.75 -17.56 47.02
N GLY A 126 30.00 -17.10 48.02
CA GLY A 126 30.52 -16.20 49.07
C GLY A 126 30.83 -14.78 48.59
N GLY A 127 30.28 -14.37 47.45
CA GLY A 127 30.53 -13.05 46.85
C GLY A 127 31.95 -12.89 46.28
N GLN A 128 32.73 -13.98 46.21
CA GLN A 128 34.06 -13.95 45.60
C GLN A 128 33.94 -13.67 44.12
N LEU A 129 34.82 -12.81 43.60
CA LEU A 129 34.90 -12.63 42.16
C LEU A 129 35.49 -13.89 41.52
N PRO A 130 35.07 -14.23 40.29
CA PRO A 130 35.71 -15.18 39.39
C PRO A 130 37.22 -15.37 39.54
N GLU A 131 37.94 -14.26 39.61
CA GLU A 131 39.41 -14.19 39.59
C GLU A 131 40.04 -14.64 40.91
N ASP A 132 39.27 -14.54 42.01
CA ASP A 132 39.71 -14.88 43.36
C ASP A 132 39.33 -16.31 43.78
N MET A 133 38.51 -17.00 42.97
CA MET A 133 38.04 -18.35 43.28
C MET A 133 39.13 -19.41 43.09
N HIS A 134 39.18 -20.39 44.00
CA HIS A 134 40.01 -21.57 43.80
C HIS A 134 39.63 -22.30 42.49
N PRO A 135 40.57 -22.87 41.72
CA PRO A 135 40.28 -23.44 40.39
C PRO A 135 39.13 -24.46 40.32
N VAL A 136 38.90 -25.20 41.40
CA VAL A 136 37.77 -26.16 41.49
C VAL A 136 36.43 -25.43 41.61
N THR A 137 36.33 -24.47 42.54
CA THR A 137 35.15 -23.62 42.73
C THR A 137 34.86 -22.79 41.48
N ARG A 138 35.92 -22.30 40.82
CA ARG A 138 35.80 -21.55 39.56
C ARG A 138 35.13 -22.37 38.46
N ARG A 139 35.51 -23.64 38.29
CA ARG A 139 34.88 -24.54 37.31
C ARG A 139 33.41 -24.82 37.59
N GLU A 140 33.03 -24.86 38.86
CA GLU A 140 31.63 -25.01 39.27
C GLU A 140 30.85 -23.73 39.00
N TYR A 141 31.39 -22.57 39.34
CA TYR A 141 30.81 -21.27 38.99
C TYR A 141 30.62 -21.12 37.48
N ASP A 142 31.63 -21.43 36.68
CA ASP A 142 31.59 -21.29 35.22
C ASP A 142 30.52 -22.20 34.59
N ARG A 143 30.34 -23.40 35.15
CA ARG A 143 29.26 -24.32 34.74
C ARG A 143 27.89 -23.74 35.07
N ASP A 144 27.72 -23.23 36.28
CA ASP A 144 26.42 -22.76 36.75
C ASP A 144 26.01 -21.42 36.10
N ILE A 145 26.96 -20.54 35.75
CA ILE A 145 26.67 -19.25 35.10
C ILE A 145 26.58 -19.33 33.57
N ALA A 146 26.94 -20.46 32.95
CA ALA A 146 27.02 -20.59 31.49
C ALA A 146 25.69 -20.23 30.79
N GLU A 147 24.57 -20.69 31.34
CA GLU A 147 23.25 -20.43 30.79
C GLU A 147 22.85 -18.95 30.92
N VAL A 148 23.07 -18.35 32.10
CA VAL A 148 22.83 -16.92 32.37
C VAL A 148 23.68 -16.03 31.47
N SER A 149 24.94 -16.44 31.23
CA SER A 149 25.85 -15.76 30.31
C SER A 149 25.35 -15.81 28.86
N GLY A 150 24.75 -16.95 28.46
CA GLY A 150 24.06 -17.10 27.19
C GLY A 150 22.89 -16.13 27.02
N TYR A 151 22.02 -16.03 28.04
CA TYR A 151 20.90 -15.09 28.03
C TYR A 151 21.36 -13.63 27.95
N ARG A 152 22.39 -13.26 28.70
CA ARG A 152 22.97 -11.90 28.63
C ARG A 152 23.53 -11.59 27.25
N ALA A 153 24.26 -12.53 26.64
CA ALA A 153 24.81 -12.35 25.30
C ALA A 153 23.69 -12.17 24.25
N ALA A 154 22.62 -12.96 24.33
CA ALA A 154 21.47 -12.84 23.44
C ALA A 154 20.75 -11.49 23.58
N LEU A 155 20.64 -10.94 24.79
CA LEU A 155 20.06 -9.62 25.03
C LEU A 155 20.92 -8.48 24.45
N GLY A 156 22.25 -8.63 24.43
CA GLY A 156 23.17 -7.65 23.86
C GLY A 156 23.24 -7.62 22.33
N GLN A 157 22.81 -8.68 21.64
CA GLN A 157 22.83 -8.76 20.16
C GLN A 157 21.66 -8.06 19.48
N GLY A 158 20.70 -7.50 20.23
CA GLY A 158 19.50 -6.84 19.70
C GLY A 158 19.64 -5.34 19.41
N GLU A 159 20.84 -4.77 19.50
CA GLU A 159 21.12 -3.32 19.39
C GLU A 159 21.46 -2.81 17.98
N GLN A 160 21.19 -3.57 16.91
CA GLN A 160 21.33 -2.99 15.55
C GLN A 160 20.01 -2.33 15.09
N PRO A 161 20.08 -1.07 14.62
CA PRO A 161 18.93 -0.25 14.27
C PRO A 161 18.09 -0.82 13.12
#